data_AF-A0A3N2MR80-F1
#
_entry.id   AF-A0A3N2MR80-F1
#
_cell.length_a   1.000
_cell.length_b   1.000
_cell.length_c   1.000
_cell.angle_alpha   90.00
_cell.angle_beta   90.00
_cell.angle_gamma   90.00
#
_symmetry.space_group_name_H-M   'P 1'
#
loop_
_entity.id
_entity.type
_entity.pdbx_description
1 polymer ?
#
loop_
_entity_poly.entity_id
_entity_poly.type
_entity_poly.pdbx_seq_one_letter_code
_entity_poly.pdbx_strand_id
1 'polypeptide(L)'
;MIRLYHGSNVAIEQIDLSRSKRGKDFGQGFYLNANPDQAMEMAARTTRFLNEGKPTLSCFEFDEDEAIKNGLNIKIFPEYSEEWAEFVVMNRKNNSDVQAHPYDIVIGPIADDTVGVQIRRFIMGYLSASALVEELKFRGDHAVQYFFGSPKAVEHLKRIEL
;
A
#
# COMPACT_ATOMS: atom_id res chain seq x y z
N MET A 1 -1.57 -12.60 14.87
CA MET A 1 -1.58 -11.14 15.18
C MET A 1 -0.25 -10.49 14.77
N ILE A 2 -0.30 -9.53 13.85
CA ILE A 2 0.81 -8.67 13.42
C ILE A 2 0.53 -7.21 13.81
N ARG A 3 1.58 -6.46 14.15
CA ARG A 3 1.49 -5.01 14.37
C ARG A 3 1.80 -4.26 13.09
N LEU A 4 0.94 -3.30 12.77
CA LEU A 4 0.97 -2.53 11.54
C LEU A 4 0.88 -1.04 11.85
N TYR A 5 1.64 -0.24 11.11
CA TYR A 5 1.84 1.18 11.36
C TYR A 5 1.45 2.01 10.15
N HIS A 6 0.67 3.06 10.39
CA HIS A 6 0.35 4.09 9.40
C HIS A 6 1.06 5.38 9.77
N GLY A 7 1.84 5.92 8.83
CA GLY A 7 2.46 7.23 8.95
C GLY A 7 1.66 8.33 8.29
N SER A 8 1.32 9.37 9.03
CA SER A 8 0.58 10.55 8.52
C SER A 8 1.08 11.83 9.19
N ASN A 9 0.64 12.99 8.69
CA ASN A 9 0.90 14.29 9.32
C ASN A 9 -0.09 14.61 10.47
N VAL A 10 -1.05 13.73 10.73
CA VAL A 10 -2.05 13.84 11.79
C VAL A 10 -2.35 12.46 12.38
N ALA A 11 -2.92 12.43 13.58
CA ALA A 11 -3.45 11.18 14.15
C ALA A 11 -4.68 10.70 13.36
N ILE A 12 -4.80 9.40 13.16
CA ILE A 12 -5.96 8.79 12.50
C ILE A 12 -6.95 8.33 13.57
N GLU A 13 -8.03 9.08 13.74
CA GLU A 13 -9.15 8.70 14.62
C GLU A 13 -10.06 7.68 13.96
N GLN A 14 -10.42 7.94 12.71
CA GLN A 14 -11.25 7.07 11.88
C GLN A 14 -10.57 6.90 10.51
N ILE A 15 -10.55 5.67 10.02
CA ILE A 15 -10.02 5.35 8.70
C ILE A 15 -11.08 5.71 7.65
N ASP A 16 -10.72 6.63 6.76
CA ASP A 16 -11.52 7.03 5.60
C ASP A 16 -10.72 6.72 4.32
N LEU A 17 -11.18 5.70 3.59
CA LEU A 17 -10.53 5.23 2.37
C LEU A 17 -10.53 6.28 1.25
N SER A 18 -11.50 7.20 1.24
CA SER A 18 -11.61 8.25 0.22
C SER A 18 -10.48 9.28 0.30
N ARG A 19 -9.82 9.40 1.47
CA ARG A 19 -8.64 10.27 1.66
C ARG A 19 -7.38 9.75 0.97
N SER A 20 -7.37 8.47 0.57
CA SER A 20 -6.27 7.90 -0.20
C SER A 20 -6.31 8.40 -1.64
N LYS A 21 -5.14 8.56 -2.27
CA LYS A 21 -5.08 8.97 -3.68
C LYS A 21 -5.41 7.79 -4.59
N ARG A 22 -6.06 8.07 -5.72
CA ARG A 22 -6.17 7.11 -6.85
C ARG A 22 -4.78 6.82 -7.43
N GLY A 23 -4.66 5.73 -8.19
CA GLY A 23 -3.41 5.39 -8.88
C GLY A 23 -2.23 5.14 -7.93
N LYS A 24 -2.46 4.50 -6.79
CA LYS A 24 -1.43 3.93 -5.90
C LYS A 24 -1.16 2.47 -6.29
N ASP A 25 -0.09 1.87 -5.78
CA ASP A 25 0.39 0.54 -6.24
C ASP A 25 -0.67 -0.57 -6.11
N PHE A 26 -1.47 -0.53 -5.05
CA PHE A 26 -2.55 -1.51 -4.79
C PHE A 26 -3.95 -0.88 -4.82
N GLY A 27 -4.11 0.29 -5.45
CA GLY A 27 -5.41 0.98 -5.54
C GLY A 27 -5.68 1.99 -4.42
N GLN A 28 -6.89 2.55 -4.37
CA GLN A 28 -7.25 3.59 -3.40
C GLN A 28 -7.65 2.94 -2.08
N GLY A 29 -6.87 3.12 -1.02
CA GLY A 29 -7.20 2.50 0.27
C GLY A 29 -6.26 2.88 1.40
N PHE A 30 -6.39 2.20 2.53
CA PHE A 30 -5.59 2.44 3.72
C PHE A 30 -4.33 1.58 3.69
N TYR A 31 -3.17 2.23 3.84
CA TYR A 31 -1.87 1.61 3.68
C TYR A 31 -1.12 1.57 5.01
N LEU A 32 -0.59 0.39 5.31
CA LEU A 32 0.07 0.06 6.56
C LEU A 32 1.41 -0.64 6.28
N ASN A 33 2.33 -0.52 7.24
CA ASN A 33 3.65 -1.14 7.18
C ASN A 33 3.92 -1.93 8.46
N ALA A 34 4.62 -3.06 8.37
CA ALA A 34 5.08 -3.80 9.55
C ALA A 34 6.30 -3.13 10.22
N ASN A 35 7.03 -2.26 9.50
CA ASN A 35 8.16 -1.51 10.01
C ASN A 35 7.73 -0.09 10.48
N PRO A 36 7.80 0.21 11.80
CA PRO A 36 7.42 1.52 12.33
C PRO A 36 8.35 2.65 11.86
N ASP A 37 9.63 2.38 11.64
CA ASP A 37 10.59 3.40 11.19
C ASP A 37 10.25 3.84 9.77
N GLN A 38 9.96 2.89 8.88
CA GLN A 38 9.53 3.20 7.51
C GLN A 38 8.20 3.96 7.49
N ALA A 39 7.26 3.61 8.36
CA ALA A 39 6.03 4.38 8.52
C ALA A 39 6.31 5.80 9.03
N MET A 40 7.26 5.99 9.96
CA MET A 40 7.62 7.31 10.49
C MET A 40 8.32 8.16 9.44
N GLU A 41 9.20 7.58 8.63
CA GLU A 41 9.81 8.26 7.49
C GLU A 41 8.73 8.78 6.51
N MET A 42 7.69 7.98 6.26
CA MET A 42 6.57 8.41 5.42
C MET A 42 5.74 9.51 6.09
N ALA A 43 5.54 9.46 7.40
CA ALA A 43 4.90 10.54 8.16
C ALA A 43 5.69 11.84 8.05
N ALA A 44 7.02 11.78 8.19
CA ALA A 44 7.92 12.91 8.08
C ALA A 44 7.93 13.51 6.67
N ARG A 45 8.00 12.66 5.63
CA ARG A 45 7.92 13.06 4.22
C ARG A 45 6.58 13.73 3.91
N THR A 46 5.48 13.14 4.36
CA THR A 46 4.12 13.66 4.14
C THR A 46 3.92 15.01 4.82
N THR A 47 4.33 15.14 6.08
CA THR A 47 4.26 16.40 6.83
C THR A 47 5.06 17.50 6.14
N ARG A 48 6.30 17.19 5.70
CA ARG A 48 7.14 18.14 4.98
C ARG A 48 6.51 18.59 3.67
N PHE A 49 5.93 17.67 2.90
CA PHE A 49 5.29 17.97 1.62
C PHE A 49 4.04 18.83 1.77
N LEU A 50 3.20 18.53 2.76
CA LEU A 50 1.98 19.30 3.03
C LEU A 50 2.25 20.62 3.77
N ASN A 51 3.42 20.73 4.41
CA ASN A 51 3.80 21.86 5.27
C ASN A 51 2.74 22.14 6.37
N GLU A 52 2.15 21.08 6.91
CA GLU A 52 1.05 21.12 7.88
C GLU A 52 1.09 19.89 8.79
N GLY A 53 0.71 20.08 10.05
CA GLY A 53 0.62 19.00 11.03
C GLY A 53 1.98 18.61 11.61
N LYS A 54 2.09 17.36 12.10
CA LYS A 54 3.33 16.80 12.64
C LYS A 54 3.44 15.31 12.31
N PRO A 55 4.65 14.77 12.11
CA PRO A 55 4.82 13.34 11.83
C PRO A 55 4.19 12.52 12.97
N THR A 56 3.23 11.69 12.62
CA THR A 56 2.44 10.91 13.58
C THR A 56 2.29 9.49 13.08
N LEU A 57 2.51 8.53 13.98
CA LEU A 57 2.24 7.12 13.75
C LEU A 57 0.89 6.72 14.38
N SER A 58 0.12 5.92 13.66
CA SER A 58 -1.03 5.18 14.20
C SER A 58 -0.73 3.69 14.12
N CYS A 59 -1.00 2.94 15.19
CA CYS A 59 -0.69 1.52 15.32
C CYS A 59 -1.96 0.66 15.35
N PHE A 60 -1.90 -0.49 14.70
CA PHE A 60 -3.01 -1.42 14.57
C PHE A 60 -2.52 -2.87 14.75
N GLU A 61 -3.33 -3.70 15.40
CA GLU A 61 -3.22 -5.15 15.35
C GLU A 61 -4.08 -5.67 14.18
N PHE A 62 -3.52 -6.61 13.43
CA PHE A 62 -4.20 -7.32 12.36
C PHE A 62 -4.02 -8.83 12.52
N ASP A 63 -5.10 -9.59 12.30
CA ASP A 63 -5.08 -11.04 12.30
C ASP A 63 -5.52 -11.56 10.92
N GLU A 64 -4.56 -12.08 10.17
CA GLU A 64 -4.77 -12.57 8.81
C GLU A 64 -5.66 -13.83 8.78
N ASP A 65 -5.45 -14.76 9.71
CA ASP A 65 -6.24 -16.00 9.78
C ASP A 65 -7.71 -15.69 10.08
N GLU A 66 -7.97 -14.76 10.99
CA GLU A 66 -9.33 -14.31 11.30
C GLU A 66 -9.95 -13.59 10.09
N ALA A 67 -9.21 -12.76 9.36
CA ALA A 67 -9.71 -12.12 8.13
C ALA A 67 -10.07 -13.15 7.04
N ILE A 68 -9.22 -14.17 6.83
CA ILE A 68 -9.49 -15.27 5.89
C ILE A 68 -10.76 -16.02 6.31
N LYS A 69 -10.88 -16.36 7.60
CA LYS A 69 -12.04 -17.07 8.16
C LYS A 69 -13.35 -16.28 8.01
N ASN A 70 -13.28 -14.95 8.05
CA ASN A 70 -14.41 -14.05 7.81
C ASN A 70 -14.67 -13.78 6.31
N GLY A 71 -13.96 -14.46 5.40
CA GLY A 71 -14.24 -14.42 3.97
C GLY A 71 -13.71 -13.18 3.24
N LEU A 72 -12.66 -12.54 3.76
CA LEU A 72 -11.98 -11.44 3.07
C LEU A 72 -11.20 -11.99 1.88
N ASN A 73 -11.28 -11.31 0.75
CA ASN A 73 -10.53 -11.68 -0.45
C ASN A 73 -9.13 -11.08 -0.37
N ILE A 74 -8.14 -11.90 -0.04
CA ILE A 74 -6.77 -11.47 0.23
C ILE A 74 -5.86 -11.90 -0.92
N LYS A 75 -5.10 -10.95 -1.49
CA LYS A 75 -4.05 -11.21 -2.47
C LYS A 75 -2.68 -11.00 -1.83
N ILE A 76 -1.84 -12.03 -1.87
CA ILE A 76 -0.48 -11.98 -1.34
C ILE A 76 0.51 -12.11 -2.48
N PHE A 77 1.44 -11.15 -2.56
CA PHE A 77 2.63 -11.19 -3.39
C PHE A 77 3.84 -11.42 -2.48
N PRO A 78 4.36 -12.66 -2.37
CA PRO A 78 5.45 -12.96 -1.44
C PRO A 78 6.76 -12.28 -1.84
N GLU A 79 6.94 -12.01 -3.13
CA GLU A 79 8.11 -11.41 -3.71
C GLU A 79 7.76 -10.59 -4.95
N TYR A 80 8.76 -9.89 -5.49
CA TYR A 80 8.64 -9.18 -6.75
C TYR A 80 8.49 -10.20 -7.89
N SER A 81 7.44 -10.05 -8.70
CA SER A 81 7.15 -10.92 -9.84
C SER A 81 6.52 -10.12 -10.99
N GLU A 82 6.49 -10.71 -12.19
CA GLU A 82 5.79 -10.09 -13.33
C GLU A 82 4.31 -9.86 -13.02
N GLU A 83 3.65 -10.82 -12.34
CA GLU A 83 2.27 -10.68 -11.88
C GLU A 83 2.10 -9.47 -10.94
N TRP A 84 3.01 -9.27 -9.99
CA TRP A 84 3.00 -8.11 -9.11
C TRP A 84 3.18 -6.81 -9.91
N ALA A 85 4.13 -6.77 -10.84
CA ALA A 85 4.40 -5.57 -11.64
C ALA A 85 3.21 -5.20 -12.53
N GLU A 86 2.56 -6.19 -13.16
CA GLU A 86 1.34 -6.01 -13.93
C GLU A 86 0.17 -5.53 -13.05
N PHE A 87 0.05 -6.06 -11.83
CA PHE A 87 -0.93 -5.61 -10.85
C PHE A 87 -0.71 -4.14 -10.45
N VAL A 88 0.54 -3.73 -10.23
CA VAL A 88 0.90 -2.33 -9.99
C VAL A 88 0.53 -1.47 -11.19
N VAL A 89 0.91 -1.87 -12.42
CA VAL A 89 0.56 -1.13 -13.65
C VAL A 89 -0.96 -0.96 -13.79
N MET A 90 -1.73 -2.02 -13.57
CA MET A 90 -3.19 -2.00 -13.61
C MET A 90 -3.76 -0.96 -12.64
N ASN A 91 -3.32 -0.95 -11.39
CA ASN A 91 -3.78 0.02 -10.39
C ASN A 91 -3.33 1.45 -10.68
N ARG A 92 -2.07 1.64 -11.09
CA ARG A 92 -1.51 2.97 -11.43
C ARG A 92 -2.18 3.61 -12.64
N LYS A 93 -2.72 2.81 -13.57
CA LYS A 93 -3.52 3.28 -14.70
C LYS A 93 -4.96 3.63 -14.33
N ASN A 94 -5.45 3.17 -13.19
CA ASN A 94 -6.84 3.37 -12.80
C ASN A 94 -7.06 4.79 -12.23
N ASN A 95 -7.76 5.61 -13.02
CA ASN A 95 -8.16 6.97 -12.65
C ASN A 95 -9.64 7.06 -12.23
N SER A 96 -10.36 5.94 -12.14
CA SER A 96 -11.77 5.89 -11.72
C SER A 96 -11.90 5.79 -10.18
N ASP A 97 -13.12 5.98 -9.68
CA ASP A 97 -13.47 5.75 -8.26
C ASP A 97 -13.74 4.27 -7.93
N VAL A 98 -13.67 3.38 -8.93
CA VAL A 98 -13.91 1.95 -8.76
C VAL A 98 -12.55 1.26 -8.70
N GLN A 99 -12.36 0.35 -7.74
CA GLN A 99 -11.12 -0.42 -7.65
C GLN A 99 -10.89 -1.24 -8.93
N ALA A 100 -9.62 -1.39 -9.32
CA ALA A 100 -9.27 -2.16 -10.51
C ALA A 100 -9.32 -3.69 -10.26
N HIS A 101 -9.48 -4.11 -9.02
CA HIS A 101 -9.49 -5.51 -8.59
C HIS A 101 -10.50 -5.76 -7.47
N PRO A 102 -10.88 -7.04 -7.21
CA PRO A 102 -11.86 -7.39 -6.19
C PRO A 102 -11.25 -7.69 -4.81
N TYR A 103 -9.94 -7.54 -4.63
CA TYR A 103 -9.28 -7.83 -3.35
C TYR A 103 -9.57 -6.78 -2.28
N ASP A 104 -9.93 -7.27 -1.09
CA ASP A 104 -10.16 -6.47 0.10
C ASP A 104 -8.85 -6.07 0.78
N ILE A 105 -7.88 -6.99 0.74
CA ILE A 105 -6.55 -6.80 1.29
C ILE A 105 -5.53 -7.24 0.25
N VAL A 106 -4.48 -6.44 0.08
CA VAL A 106 -3.32 -6.80 -0.73
C VAL A 106 -2.08 -6.66 0.14
N ILE A 107 -1.29 -7.73 0.20
CA ILE A 107 -0.04 -7.79 0.96
C ILE A 107 1.06 -8.05 -0.06
N GLY A 108 2.04 -7.15 -0.16
CA GLY A 108 3.07 -7.34 -1.16
C GLY A 108 4.21 -6.34 -1.06
N PRO A 109 5.25 -6.53 -1.89
CA PRO A 109 6.38 -5.63 -1.88
C PRO A 109 5.99 -4.23 -2.38
N ILE A 110 6.67 -3.20 -1.88
CA ILE A 110 6.54 -1.82 -2.33
C ILE A 110 7.37 -1.58 -3.58
N ALA A 111 6.88 -0.69 -4.43
CA ALA A 111 7.64 -0.20 -5.56
C ALA A 111 8.57 0.96 -5.16
N ASP A 112 9.69 1.10 -5.86
CA ASP A 112 10.61 2.22 -5.70
C ASP A 112 10.00 3.55 -6.18
N ASP A 113 10.52 4.68 -5.70
CA ASP A 113 9.92 6.02 -5.85
C ASP A 113 9.76 6.50 -7.32
N THR A 114 10.32 5.79 -8.31
CA THR A 114 10.33 6.16 -9.74
C THR A 114 9.31 5.44 -10.63
N VAL A 115 8.24 4.89 -10.04
CA VAL A 115 7.23 4.08 -10.75
C VAL A 115 6.66 4.68 -12.05
N GLY A 116 6.41 5.99 -12.10
CA GLY A 116 5.63 6.60 -13.19
C GLY A 116 6.32 6.55 -14.56
N VAL A 117 7.65 6.69 -14.59
CA VAL A 117 8.43 6.64 -15.83
C VAL A 117 8.52 5.20 -16.35
N GLN A 118 8.76 4.25 -15.45
CA GLN A 118 8.95 2.84 -15.83
C GLN A 118 7.66 2.21 -16.32
N ILE A 119 6.54 2.52 -15.66
CA ILE A 119 5.20 2.10 -16.11
C ILE A 119 4.90 2.67 -17.50
N ARG A 120 5.24 3.93 -17.78
CA ARG A 120 5.04 4.51 -19.12
C ARG A 120 5.86 3.77 -20.18
N ARG A 121 7.13 3.48 -19.91
CA ARG A 121 8.02 2.74 -20.83
C ARG A 121 7.49 1.33 -21.11
N PHE A 122 7.00 0.65 -20.08
CA PHE A 122 6.33 -0.65 -20.22
C PHE A 122 5.08 -0.58 -21.11
N ILE A 123 4.18 0.38 -20.85
CA ILE A 123 2.96 0.57 -21.65
C ILE A 123 3.27 0.88 -23.13
N MET A 124 4.35 1.62 -23.39
CA MET A 124 4.80 1.94 -24.76
C MET A 124 5.54 0.79 -25.45
N GLY A 125 5.74 -0.35 -24.78
CA GLY A 125 6.45 -1.51 -25.32
C GLY A 125 7.97 -1.38 -25.32
N TYR A 126 8.54 -0.39 -24.62
CA TYR A 126 9.99 -0.20 -24.48
C TYR A 126 10.62 -1.02 -23.35
N LEU A 127 9.79 -1.69 -22.56
CA LEU A 127 10.22 -2.47 -21.40
C LEU A 127 9.45 -3.79 -21.38
N SER A 128 10.13 -4.90 -21.10
CA SER A 128 9.47 -6.18 -20.80
C SER A 128 8.90 -6.18 -19.38
N ALA A 129 8.03 -7.14 -19.06
CA ALA A 129 7.53 -7.32 -17.69
C ALA A 129 8.69 -7.64 -16.73
N SER A 130 9.57 -8.58 -17.08
CA SER A 130 10.79 -8.89 -16.31
C SER A 130 11.67 -7.67 -16.03
N ALA A 131 11.88 -6.80 -17.02
CA ALA A 131 12.65 -5.58 -16.81
C ALA A 131 11.89 -4.55 -15.95
N LEU A 132 10.55 -4.52 -16.03
CA LEU A 132 9.72 -3.70 -15.13
C LEU A 132 9.88 -4.11 -13.68
N VAL A 133 9.89 -5.42 -13.41
CA VAL A 133 10.10 -5.94 -12.06
C VAL A 133 11.40 -5.40 -11.47
N GLU A 134 12.51 -5.50 -12.21
CA GLU A 134 13.82 -5.02 -11.75
C GLU A 134 13.88 -3.50 -11.58
N GLU A 135 13.19 -2.73 -12.43
CA GLU A 135 13.14 -1.26 -12.32
C GLU A 135 12.23 -0.76 -11.20
N LEU A 136 11.16 -1.50 -10.86
CA LEU A 136 10.24 -1.15 -9.78
C LEU A 136 10.71 -1.66 -8.42
N LYS A 137 11.62 -2.62 -8.37
CA LYS A 137 12.07 -3.25 -7.12
C LYS A 137 12.70 -2.23 -6.16
N PHE A 138 12.10 -2.08 -4.98
CA PHE A 138 12.66 -1.24 -3.92
C PHE A 138 13.97 -1.84 -3.39
N ARG A 139 15.02 -1.02 -3.32
CA ARG A 139 16.39 -1.43 -2.97
C ARG A 139 16.72 -1.22 -1.48
N GLY A 140 15.76 -1.44 -0.60
CA GLY A 140 15.94 -1.36 0.86
C GLY A 140 15.31 -2.55 1.60
N ASP A 141 15.55 -2.61 2.90
CA ASP A 141 15.03 -3.68 3.76
C ASP A 141 13.53 -3.49 4.06
N HIS A 142 12.85 -4.57 4.47
CA HIS A 142 11.45 -4.57 4.94
C HIS A 142 10.45 -3.98 3.93
N ALA A 143 10.53 -4.41 2.67
CA ALA A 143 9.76 -3.85 1.57
C ALA A 143 8.26 -4.23 1.54
N VAL A 144 7.63 -4.77 2.59
CA VAL A 144 6.23 -5.25 2.51
C VAL A 144 5.25 -4.19 2.99
N GLN A 145 4.17 -4.00 2.22
CA GLN A 145 3.07 -3.11 2.55
C GLN A 145 1.75 -3.87 2.56
N TYR A 146 0.89 -3.45 3.49
CA TYR A 146 -0.45 -3.97 3.65
C TYR A 146 -1.44 -2.90 3.19
N PHE A 147 -2.25 -3.23 2.20
CA PHE A 147 -3.33 -2.42 1.70
C PHE A 147 -4.67 -2.97 2.18
N PHE A 148 -5.54 -2.08 2.65
CA PHE A 148 -6.92 -2.37 3.03
C PHE A 148 -7.84 -1.51 2.16
N GLY A 149 -8.58 -2.16 1.26
CA GLY A 149 -9.31 -1.53 0.16
C GLY A 149 -10.82 -1.46 0.33
N SER A 150 -11.37 -2.09 1.37
CA SER A 150 -12.82 -2.12 1.62
C SER A 150 -13.16 -1.82 3.08
N PRO A 151 -14.38 -1.31 3.38
CA PRO A 151 -14.81 -1.07 4.75
C PRO A 151 -14.71 -2.31 5.65
N LYS A 152 -15.12 -3.48 5.14
CA LYS A 152 -15.01 -4.74 5.89
C LYS A 152 -13.55 -5.10 6.20
N ALA A 153 -12.60 -4.80 5.32
CA ALA A 153 -11.18 -5.04 5.58
C ALA A 153 -10.68 -4.16 6.74
N VAL A 154 -11.12 -2.90 6.78
CA VAL A 154 -10.76 -1.93 7.81
C VAL A 154 -11.30 -2.34 9.19
N GLU A 155 -12.46 -2.99 9.26
CA GLU A 155 -13.02 -3.50 10.53
C GLU A 155 -12.13 -4.56 11.22
N HIS A 156 -11.24 -5.21 10.46
CA HIS A 156 -10.25 -6.15 11.00
C HIS A 156 -8.99 -5.46 11.55
N LEU A 157 -8.89 -4.12 11.47
CA LEU A 157 -7.80 -3.36 12.06
C LEU A 157 -8.17 -2.87 13.46
N LYS A 158 -7.58 -3.49 14.48
CA LYS A 158 -7.77 -3.05 15.86
C LYS A 158 -6.71 -2.03 16.24
N ARG A 159 -7.11 -0.77 16.41
CA ARG A 159 -6.20 0.29 16.85
C ARG A 159 -5.64 -0.03 18.24
N ILE A 160 -4.34 0.21 18.43
CA ILE A 160 -3.65 0.12 19.71
C ILE A 160 -2.82 1.37 19.98
N GLU A 161 -2.57 1.64 21.25
CA GLU A 161 -1.63 2.69 21.67
C GLU A 161 -0.18 2.24 21.43
N LEU A 162 0.68 3.18 21.07
CA LEU A 162 2.11 2.96 20.84
C LEU A 162 2.89 2.88 22.14
#